data_AF-A0A1V4M426-F1
#
_entry.id   AF-A0A1V4M426-F1
#
_cell.length_a   1.000
_cell.length_b   1.000
_cell.length_c   1.000
_cell.angle_alpha   90.00
_cell.angle_beta   90.00
_cell.angle_gamma   90.00
#
_symmetry.space_group_name_H-M   'P 1'
#
loop_
_entity.id
_entity.type
_entity.pdbx_description
1 polymer ?
#
loop_
_entity_poly.entity_id
_entity_poly.type
_entity_poly.pdbx_seq_one_letter_code
_entity_poly.pdbx_strand_id
1 'polypeptide(L)'
;MLLEEHVTIDEIITDYIESGIRGNPDRTGESQEGYFKVKEDTLAKMEENLIKEMVKKYPDNKSVVTEKLGISRTTLWKKLK
;
A
#
# COMPACT_ATOMS: atom_id res chain seq x y z
N MET A 1 13.60 36.68 15.07
CA MET A 1 13.67 35.93 13.79
C MET A 1 13.49 34.48 14.16
N LEU A 2 12.29 33.92 13.95
CA LEU A 2 11.97 32.53 14.28
C LEU A 2 12.36 31.69 13.05
N LEU A 3 13.31 30.77 13.22
CA LEU A 3 13.54 29.71 12.25
C LEU A 3 12.31 28.80 12.31
N GLU A 4 11.53 28.76 11.24
CA GLU A 4 10.47 27.76 11.10
C GLU A 4 11.16 26.40 11.03
N GLU A 5 10.93 25.55 12.05
CA GLU A 5 11.32 24.15 11.99
C GLU A 5 10.59 23.51 10.81
N HIS A 6 11.31 23.33 9.70
CA HIS A 6 10.80 22.62 8.55
C HIS A 6 10.88 21.11 8.84
N VAL A 7 9.73 20.52 9.13
CA VAL A 7 9.59 19.06 9.19
C VAL A 7 9.92 18.49 7.83
N THR A 8 10.84 17.53 7.81
CA THR A 8 11.27 16.88 6.57
C THR A 8 10.23 15.87 6.10
N ILE A 9 10.18 15.62 4.80
CA ILE A 9 9.27 14.61 4.22
C ILE A 9 9.55 13.21 4.81
N ASP A 10 10.81 12.91 5.10
CA ASP A 10 11.23 11.62 5.65
C ASP A 10 10.70 11.41 7.08
N GLU A 11 10.65 12.47 7.89
CA GLU A 11 10.05 12.43 9.23
C GLU A 11 8.54 12.19 9.17
N ILE A 12 7.84 12.79 8.20
CA ILE A 12 6.40 12.59 7.99
C ILE A 12 6.09 11.14 7.59
N ILE A 13 6.89 10.58 6.69
CA ILE A 13 6.71 9.19 6.23
C ILE A 13 6.95 8.21 7.39
N THR A 14 7.98 8.47 8.21
CA THR A 14 8.34 7.63 9.34
C THR A 14 7.22 7.62 10.39
N ASP A 15 6.70 8.79 10.77
CA ASP A 15 5.59 8.90 11.72
C ASP A 15 4.31 8.21 11.22
N TYR A 16 3.99 8.35 9.93
CA TYR A 16 2.82 7.70 9.32
C TYR A 16 2.92 6.17 9.35
N ILE A 17 4.10 5.62 9.04
CA ILE A 17 4.34 4.17 9.07
C ILE A 17 4.31 3.65 10.51
N GLU A 18 5.00 4.32 11.43
CA GLU A 18 5.04 3.92 12.84
C GLU A 18 3.65 3.96 13.50
N SER A 19 2.85 4.99 13.19
CA SER A 19 1.48 5.11 13.65
C SER A 19 0.58 3.98 13.14
N GLY A 20 0.81 3.51 11.91
CA GLY A 20 0.12 2.35 11.33
C GLY A 20 0.52 1.01 11.95
N ILE A 21 1.77 0.87 12.40
CA ILE A 21 2.31 -0.38 12.99
C ILE A 21 1.90 -0.53 14.46
N ARG A 22 1.70 0.57 15.22
CA ARG A 22 1.29 0.54 16.63
C ARG A 22 -0.17 0.11 16.87
N GLY A 23 -0.89 -0.32 15.84
CA GLY A 23 -2.22 -0.94 15.94
C GLY A 23 -2.17 -2.28 16.69
N ASN A 24 -2.53 -2.25 17.97
CA ASN A 24 -2.84 -3.32 18.92
C ASN A 24 -2.93 -4.76 18.32
N PRO A 25 -2.08 -5.73 18.76
CA PRO A 25 -1.97 -7.06 18.14
C PRO A 25 -3.16 -8.02 18.40
N ASP A 26 -4.18 -7.61 19.16
CA ASP A 26 -5.20 -8.53 19.69
C ASP A 26 -6.65 -8.20 19.27
N ARG A 27 -6.84 -7.74 18.04
CA ARG A 27 -8.18 -7.65 17.42
C ARG A 27 -8.25 -8.53 16.17
N THR A 28 -8.72 -9.74 16.41
CA THR A 28 -9.51 -10.58 15.52
C THR A 28 -9.95 -9.93 14.21
N GLY A 29 -9.43 -10.44 13.09
CA GLY A 29 -10.22 -10.80 11.91
C GLY A 29 -10.94 -9.73 11.09
N GLU A 30 -10.97 -8.47 11.50
CA GLU A 30 -11.64 -7.42 10.72
C GLU A 30 -10.61 -6.70 9.85
N SER A 31 -10.69 -6.95 8.54
CA SER A 31 -10.08 -6.10 7.53
C SER A 31 -10.63 -4.68 7.69
N GLN A 32 -9.86 -3.76 8.28
CA GLN A 32 -10.21 -2.34 8.25
C GLN A 32 -10.42 -1.95 6.79
N GLU A 33 -11.62 -1.47 6.46
CA GLU A 33 -11.94 -1.04 5.11
C GLU A 33 -10.93 0.02 4.66
N GLY A 34 -10.28 -0.24 3.53
CA GLY A 34 -9.25 0.66 2.98
C GLY A 34 -7.80 0.28 3.30
N TYR A 35 -7.56 -0.70 4.17
CA TYR A 35 -6.20 -1.12 4.53
C TYR A 35 -5.88 -2.53 4.01
N PHE A 36 -4.61 -2.75 3.64
CA PHE A 36 -4.08 -4.06 3.24
C PHE A 36 -2.90 -4.44 4.13
N LYS A 37 -2.89 -5.68 4.64
CA LYS A 37 -1.74 -6.22 5.35
C LYS A 37 -0.73 -6.74 4.34
N VAL A 38 0.44 -6.13 4.27
CA VAL A 38 1.55 -6.56 3.42
C VAL A 38 2.65 -7.11 4.32
N LYS A 39 3.23 -8.26 3.95
CA LYS A 39 4.44 -8.75 4.63
C LYS A 39 5.63 -7.91 4.18
N GLU A 40 6.47 -7.50 5.12
CA GLU A 40 7.73 -6.82 4.81
C GLU A 40 8.60 -7.74 3.94
N ASP A 41 9.04 -7.21 2.81
CA ASP A 41 9.87 -7.89 1.81
C ASP A 41 10.52 -6.82 0.92
N THR A 42 11.25 -7.23 -0.12
CA THR A 42 11.75 -6.35 -1.16
C THR A 42 10.62 -5.54 -1.80
N LEU A 43 10.91 -4.31 -2.25
CA LEU A 43 9.93 -3.44 -2.91
C LEU A 43 9.22 -4.14 -4.08
N ALA A 44 9.98 -4.90 -4.88
CA ALA A 44 9.43 -5.66 -5.99
C ALA A 44 8.42 -6.71 -5.53
N LYS A 45 8.67 -7.37 -4.39
CA LYS A 45 7.78 -8.39 -3.86
C LYS A 45 6.55 -7.79 -3.20
N MET A 46 6.71 -6.67 -2.50
CA MET A 46 5.57 -5.91 -1.96
C MET A 46 4.66 -5.41 -3.09
N GLU A 47 5.22 -4.88 -4.18
CA GLU A 47 4.46 -4.45 -5.36
C GLU A 47 3.68 -5.62 -5.98
N GLU A 48 4.32 -6.79 -6.16
CA GLU A 48 3.67 -7.99 -6.67
C GLU A 48 2.50 -8.43 -5.77
N ASN A 49 2.69 -8.41 -4.45
CA ASN A 49 1.67 -8.79 -3.48
C ASN A 49 0.47 -7.83 -3.53
N LEU A 50 0.72 -6.51 -3.58
CA LEU A 50 -0.34 -5.50 -3.69
C LEU A 50 -1.16 -5.67 -4.98
N ILE A 51 -0.49 -5.92 -6.10
CA ILE A 51 -1.15 -6.17 -7.39
C ILE A 51 -2.04 -7.41 -7.30
N LYS A 52 -1.55 -8.50 -6.70
CA LYS A 52 -2.32 -9.74 -6.52
C LYS A 52 -3.54 -9.54 -5.65
N GLU A 53 -3.42 -8.84 -4.53
CA GLU A 53 -4.55 -8.56 -3.63
C GLU A 53 -5.60 -7.68 -4.31
N MET A 54 -5.19 -6.68 -5.10
CA MET A 54 -6.13 -5.85 -5.87
C MET A 54 -6.85 -6.63 -6.96
N VAL A 55 -6.17 -7.52 -7.68
CA VAL A 55 -6.82 -8.40 -8.67
C VAL A 55 -7.79 -9.37 -8.02
N LYS A 56 -7.46 -9.93 -6.85
CA LYS A 56 -8.41 -10.76 -6.08
C LYS A 56 -9.64 -9.97 -5.63
N LYS A 57 -9.45 -8.71 -5.24
CA LYS A 57 -10.53 -7.81 -4.81
C LYS A 57 -11.45 -7.40 -5.97
N TYR A 58 -10.92 -7.31 -7.18
CA TYR A 58 -11.65 -6.94 -8.40
C TYR A 58 -11.42 -7.95 -9.53
N PRO A 59 -11.88 -9.21 -9.40
CA PRO A 59 -11.52 -10.31 -10.30
C PRO A 59 -11.93 -10.06 -11.74
N ASP A 60 -13.10 -9.45 -11.94
CA ASP A 60 -13.68 -9.22 -13.27
C ASP A 60 -13.31 -7.84 -13.86
N ASN A 61 -12.71 -6.96 -13.06
CA ASN A 61 -12.52 -5.56 -13.43
C ASN A 61 -11.07 -5.10 -13.32
N LYS A 62 -10.25 -5.59 -14.26
CA LYS A 62 -8.84 -5.18 -14.39
C LYS A 62 -8.68 -3.68 -14.67
N SER A 63 -9.68 -3.02 -15.27
CA SER A 63 -9.64 -1.57 -15.49
C SER A 63 -9.66 -0.80 -14.17
N VAL A 64 -10.50 -1.21 -13.21
CA VAL A 64 -10.53 -0.62 -11.86
C VAL A 64 -9.20 -0.85 -11.14
N VAL A 65 -8.59 -2.02 -11.28
CA VAL A 65 -7.27 -2.30 -10.70
C VAL A 65 -6.22 -1.34 -11.26
N THR A 66 -6.17 -1.15 -12.58
CA THR A 66 -5.20 -0.23 -13.21
C THR A 66 -5.40 1.22 -12.79
N GLU A 67 -6.65 1.66 -12.65
CA GLU A 67 -6.99 3.01 -12.22
C GLU A 67 -6.60 3.25 -10.76
N LYS A 68 -6.95 2.31 -9.87
CA LYS A 68 -6.65 2.42 -8.42
C LYS A 68 -5.16 2.35 -8.11
N LEU A 69 -4.39 1.59 -8.90
CA LEU A 69 -2.95 1.48 -8.74
C LEU A 69 -2.16 2.54 -9.52
N GLY A 70 -2.81 3.33 -10.39
CA GLY A 70 -2.13 4.32 -11.22
C GLY A 70 -1.15 3.70 -12.24
N ILE A 71 -1.35 2.46 -12.66
CA ILE A 71 -0.47 1.75 -13.60
C ILE A 71 -1.18 1.47 -14.92
N SER A 72 -0.42 1.37 -16.01
CA SER A 72 -0.97 0.99 -17.30
C SER A 72 -1.44 -0.47 -17.32
N ARG A 73 -2.39 -0.79 -18.22
CA ARG A 73 -2.81 -2.18 -18.47
C ARG A 73 -1.62 -3.07 -18.82
N THR A 74 -0.73 -2.62 -19.71
CA THR A 74 0.44 -3.41 -20.13
C THR A 74 1.40 -3.66 -18.97
N THR A 75 1.56 -2.71 -18.05
CA THR A 75 2.32 -2.89 -16.80
C THR A 75 1.69 -3.95 -15.92
N LEU A 76 0.37 -3.89 -15.70
CA LEU A 76 -0.36 -4.89 -14.92
C LEU A 76 -0.16 -6.30 -15.50
N TRP A 77 -0.29 -6.46 -16.82
CA TRP A 77 -0.06 -7.75 -17.49
C TRP A 77 1.38 -8.26 -17.34
N LYS A 78 2.38 -7.38 -17.39
CA LYS A 78 3.79 -7.77 -17.17
C LYS A 78 4.05 -8.24 -15.74
N LYS A 79 3.39 -7.64 -14.76
CA LYS A 79 3.54 -7.96 -13.32
C LYS A 79 2.74 -9.19 -12.89
N LEU A 80 1.74 -9.60 -13.67
CA LEU A 80 0.94 -10.81 -13.42
C LEU A 80 1.50 -12.08 -14.09
N LYS A 81 2.50 -11.95 -14.96
CA LYS A 81 3.23 -13.08 -15.55
C LYS A 81 4.36 -13.50 -14.62
#